data_AF-A0A3B1KJR0-F1
#
_entry.id   AF-A0A3B1KJR0-F1
#
_cell.length_a   1.000
_cell.length_b   1.000
_cell.length_c   1.000
_cell.angle_alpha   90.00
_cell.angle_beta   90.00
_cell.angle_gamma   90.00
#
_symmetry.space_group_name_H-M   'P 1'
#
loop_
_entity.id
_entity.type
_entity.pdbx_description
1 polymer ?
#
loop_
_entity_poly.entity_id
_entity_poly.type
_entity_poly.pdbx_seq_one_letter_code
_entity_poly.pdbx_strand_id
1 'polypeptide(L)'
;MLVEWVRTDLGVKYALVHLYEEYKDRNEDQMESYRGRTALLQEELKKGNASLKLSALQPSDDGAYKCLIRSFDWNKPQRAAIIIWVVGHYYSQHCSD
;
A
#
# COMPACT_ATOMS: atom_id res chain seq x y z
N MET A 1 5.45 -14.77 -3.87
CA MET A 1 5.38 -13.85 -2.71
C MET A 1 4.12 -13.03 -2.83
N LEU A 2 3.58 -12.61 -1.69
CA LEU A 2 2.44 -11.70 -1.61
C LEU A 2 2.82 -10.46 -0.79
N VAL A 3 2.42 -9.29 -1.27
CA VAL A 3 2.40 -8.04 -0.51
C VAL A 3 1.01 -7.42 -0.66
N GLU A 4 0.35 -7.19 0.46
CA GLU A 4 -0.99 -6.62 0.51
C GLU A 4 -0.98 -5.39 1.41
N TRP A 5 -1.38 -4.25 0.84
CA TRP A 5 -1.59 -3.01 1.57
C TRP A 5 -3.07 -2.75 1.71
N VAL A 6 -3.52 -2.50 2.94
CA VAL A 6 -4.93 -2.22 3.26
C VAL A 6 -5.08 -1.02 4.17
N ARG A 7 -6.19 -0.29 4.03
CA ARG A 7 -6.66 0.67 5.04
C ARG A 7 -7.30 -0.09 6.20
N THR A 8 -6.98 0.30 7.41
CA THR A 8 -7.48 -0.35 8.64
C THR A 8 -8.42 0.54 9.44
N ASP A 9 -8.39 1.85 9.20
CA ASP A 9 -9.20 2.87 9.85
C ASP A 9 -10.61 3.01 9.23
N LEU A 10 -10.81 2.54 8.00
CA LEU A 10 -12.08 2.73 7.28
C LEU A 10 -13.21 1.79 7.75
N GLY A 11 -12.90 0.74 8.52
CA GLY A 11 -13.92 -0.22 8.99
C GLY A 11 -14.64 -1.01 7.89
N VAL A 12 -14.20 -0.92 6.63
CA VAL A 12 -14.81 -1.60 5.49
C VAL A 12 -14.13 -2.95 5.21
N LYS A 13 -14.92 -3.92 4.72
CA LYS A 13 -14.46 -5.28 4.41
C LYS A 13 -13.46 -5.34 3.24
N TYR A 14 -13.53 -4.38 2.32
CA TYR A 14 -12.72 -4.32 1.10
C TYR A 14 -11.95 -3.00 1.06
N ALA A 15 -10.91 -2.93 1.88
CA ALA A 15 -10.09 -1.74 2.07
C ALA A 15 -8.74 -1.83 1.31
N LEU A 16 -8.74 -2.49 0.15
CA LEU A 16 -7.52 -2.84 -0.59
C LEU A 16 -6.90 -1.59 -1.23
N VAL A 17 -5.68 -1.28 -0.81
CA VAL A 17 -4.88 -0.16 -1.31
C VAL A 17 -3.95 -0.62 -2.42
N HIS A 18 -3.28 -1.76 -2.28
CA HIS A 18 -2.40 -2.30 -3.31
C HIS A 18 -2.17 -3.79 -3.08
N LEU A 19 -2.18 -4.57 -4.17
CA LEU A 19 -1.88 -5.99 -4.14
C LEU A 19 -0.77 -6.34 -5.12
N TYR A 20 0.25 -7.04 -4.62
CA TYR A 20 1.30 -7.63 -5.41
C TYR A 20 1.38 -9.12 -5.10
N GLU A 21 1.17 -9.93 -6.13
CA GLU A 21 1.12 -11.38 -6.04
C GLU A 21 1.80 -12.01 -7.25
N GLU A 22 2.51 -13.13 -7.04
CA GLU A 22 3.18 -13.86 -8.13
C GLU A 22 4.05 -12.98 -9.03
N TYR A 23 4.75 -12.04 -8.39
CA TYR A 23 5.66 -11.09 -9.02
C TYR A 23 4.99 -10.01 -9.90
N LYS A 24 3.69 -9.78 -9.73
CA LYS A 24 2.92 -8.79 -10.50
C LYS A 24 1.93 -8.03 -9.62
N ASP A 25 1.63 -6.80 -10.02
CA ASP A 25 0.52 -6.04 -9.45
C ASP A 25 -0.81 -6.71 -9.84
N ARG A 26 -1.68 -6.96 -8.86
CA ARG A 26 -3.01 -7.59 -9.00
C ARG A 26 -4.08 -6.66 -8.42
N ASN A 27 -4.19 -5.48 -9.01
CA ASN A 27 -5.02 -4.37 -8.49
C ASN A 27 -6.46 -4.37 -9.02
N GLU A 28 -6.97 -5.51 -9.49
CA GLU A 28 -8.34 -5.60 -10.04
C GLU A 28 -9.40 -5.17 -9.01
N ASP A 29 -9.24 -5.60 -7.76
CA ASP A 29 -10.11 -5.29 -6.62
C ASP A 29 -9.64 -4.07 -5.80
N GLN A 30 -8.68 -3.30 -6.31
CA GLN A 30 -8.18 -2.10 -5.64
C GLN A 30 -9.30 -1.05 -5.48
N MET A 31 -9.35 -0.41 -4.31
CA MET A 31 -10.21 0.75 -4.07
C MET A 31 -10.00 1.82 -5.15
N GLU A 32 -11.11 2.32 -5.72
CA GLU A 32 -11.09 3.26 -6.85
C GLU A 32 -10.22 4.50 -6.58
N SER A 33 -10.25 5.03 -5.36
CA SER A 33 -9.46 6.20 -4.95
C SER A 33 -7.94 6.01 -5.04
N TYR A 34 -7.46 4.77 -5.16
CA TYR A 34 -6.03 4.44 -5.22
C TYR A 34 -5.55 3.99 -6.60
N ARG A 35 -6.48 3.78 -7.55
CA ARG A 35 -6.13 3.32 -8.91
C ARG A 35 -5.19 4.29 -9.60
N GLY A 36 -4.10 3.76 -10.15
CA GLY A 36 -3.05 4.53 -10.83
C GLY A 36 -2.18 5.41 -9.91
N ARG A 37 -2.41 5.39 -8.59
CA ARG A 37 -1.67 6.22 -7.63
C ARG A 37 -0.65 5.43 -6.82
N THR A 38 -0.77 4.11 -6.78
CA THR A 38 0.07 3.22 -5.97
C THR A 38 1.09 2.45 -6.77
N ALA A 39 2.29 2.25 -6.24
CA ALA A 39 3.28 1.33 -6.81
C ALA A 39 4.22 0.77 -5.73
N LEU A 40 4.66 -0.48 -5.90
CA LEU A 40 5.81 -1.04 -5.20
C LEU A 40 7.07 -0.87 -6.05
N LEU A 41 8.20 -0.57 -5.40
CA LEU A 41 9.51 -0.56 -6.04
C LEU A 41 10.06 -1.99 -6.08
N GLN A 42 9.94 -2.67 -7.22
CA GLN A 42 10.31 -4.08 -7.35
C GLN A 42 11.78 -4.37 -6.96
N GLU A 43 12.70 -3.47 -7.27
CA GLU A 43 14.12 -3.62 -6.89
C GLU A 43 14.34 -3.52 -5.38
N GLU A 44 13.56 -2.70 -4.68
CA GLU A 44 13.60 -2.59 -3.22
C GLU A 44 12.89 -3.77 -2.55
N LEU A 45 11.84 -4.28 -3.20
CA LEU A 45 11.10 -5.44 -2.74
C LEU A 45 11.96 -6.72 -2.73
N LYS A 46 12.82 -6.90 -3.74
CA LYS A 46 13.83 -7.98 -3.77
C LYS A 46 14.81 -7.91 -2.59
N LYS A 47 15.04 -6.73 -2.03
CA LYS A 47 15.89 -6.49 -0.85
C LYS A 47 15.11 -6.56 0.47
N GLY A 48 13.83 -6.92 0.43
CA GLY A 48 12.95 -7.03 1.59
C GLY A 48 12.22 -5.74 1.98
N ASN A 49 12.31 -4.68 1.18
CA ASN A 49 11.62 -3.43 1.43
C ASN A 49 10.30 -3.36 0.64
N ALA A 50 9.17 -3.53 1.34
CA ALA A 50 7.83 -3.49 0.77
C ALA A 50 7.14 -2.12 0.88
N SER A 51 7.91 -1.03 0.94
CA SER A 51 7.36 0.34 1.01
C SER A 51 6.46 0.64 -0.18
N LEU A 52 5.28 1.20 0.09
CA LEU A 52 4.33 1.64 -0.92
C LEU A 52 4.60 3.09 -1.32
N LYS A 53 4.74 3.34 -2.62
CA LYS A 53 4.65 4.69 -3.17
C LYS A 53 3.19 5.03 -3.42
N LEU A 54 2.69 6.10 -2.79
CA LEU A 54 1.39 6.70 -3.08
C LEU A 54 1.60 8.09 -3.69
N SER A 55 1.09 8.29 -4.90
CA SER A 55 1.25 9.51 -5.69
C SER A 55 0.00 10.38 -5.67
N ALA A 56 0.18 11.68 -5.92
CA ALA A 56 -0.91 12.67 -5.90
C ALA A 56 -1.71 12.64 -4.59
N LEU A 57 -1.03 12.75 -3.45
CA LEU A 57 -1.64 12.68 -2.11
C LEU A 57 -2.82 13.65 -1.96
N GLN A 58 -3.87 13.17 -1.30
CA GLN A 58 -5.12 13.86 -1.02
C GLN A 58 -5.36 13.85 0.49
N PRO A 59 -6.10 14.83 1.06
CA PRO A 59 -6.44 14.82 2.47
C PRO A 59 -7.15 13.53 2.94
N SER A 60 -7.92 12.88 2.06
CA SER A 60 -8.61 11.60 2.34
C SER A 60 -7.67 10.39 2.46
N ASP A 61 -6.41 10.53 2.05
CA ASP A 61 -5.42 9.45 2.21
C ASP A 61 -4.86 9.39 3.64
N ASP A 62 -5.10 10.41 4.47
CA ASP A 62 -4.72 10.38 5.89
C ASP A 62 -5.41 9.20 6.59
N GLY A 63 -4.65 8.43 7.36
CA GLY A 63 -5.19 7.25 8.06
C GLY A 63 -4.18 6.13 8.33
N ALA A 64 -4.73 4.98 8.73
CA ALA A 64 -3.97 3.84 9.21
C ALA A 64 -3.86 2.76 8.13
N TYR A 65 -2.63 2.44 7.73
CA TYR A 65 -2.35 1.44 6.72
C TYR A 65 -1.69 0.23 7.36
N LYS A 66 -1.98 -0.95 6.81
CA LYS A 66 -1.31 -2.20 7.19
C LYS A 66 -0.73 -2.85 5.94
N CYS A 67 0.54 -3.20 6.03
CA CYS A 67 1.23 -4.03 5.06
C CYS A 67 1.27 -5.47 5.58
N LEU A 68 0.78 -6.42 4.79
CA LEU A 68 0.88 -7.84 5.02
C LEU A 68 1.80 -8.45 3.97
N ILE A 69 2.88 -9.09 4.42
CA ILE A 69 3.82 -9.80 3.54
C ILE A 69 3.73 -11.29 3.83
N ARG A 70 3.50 -12.10 2.78
CA ARG A 70 3.56 -13.56 2.85
C ARG A 70 4.61 -14.08 1.87
N SER A 71 5.64 -14.74 2.39
CA SER A 71 6.55 -15.55 1.57
C SER A 71 6.00 -16.96 1.44
N PHE A 72 5.93 -17.48 0.21
CA PHE A 72 5.51 -18.85 -0.08
C PHE A 72 6.70 -19.80 -0.20
N ASP A 73 7.73 -19.59 0.63
CA ASP A 73 8.73 -20.63 0.84
C ASP A 73 8.09 -21.73 1.68
N TRP A 74 7.80 -22.88 1.04
CA TRP A 74 7.18 -24.04 1.67
C TRP A 74 7.95 -24.56 2.88
N ASN A 75 9.27 -24.29 2.95
CA ASN A 75 10.11 -24.71 4.06
C ASN A 75 10.12 -23.70 5.22
N LYS A 76 9.74 -22.43 4.97
CA LYS A 76 9.73 -21.35 5.97
C LYS A 76 8.66 -20.29 5.63
N PRO A 77 7.37 -20.55 5.89
CA PRO A 77 6.33 -19.55 5.71
C PRO A 77 6.56 -18.39 6.69
N GLN A 78 7.03 -17.26 6.15
CA GLN A 78 7.24 -16.02 6.93
C GLN A 78 6.02 -15.12 6.76
N ARG A 79 5.45 -14.69 7.89
CA ARG A 79 4.36 -13.71 7.98
C ARG A 79 4.88 -12.50 8.75
N ALA A 80 4.92 -11.36 8.09
CA ALA A 80 5.20 -10.08 8.73
C ALA A 80 4.02 -9.13 8.49
N ALA A 81 3.57 -8.46 9.55
CA ALA A 81 2.57 -7.41 9.48
C ALA A 81 3.16 -6.14 10.06
N ILE A 82 3.21 -5.07 9.26
CA ILE A 82 3.69 -3.75 9.67
C ILE A 82 2.51 -2.79 9.60
N ILE A 83 2.24 -2.09 10.70
CA ILE A 83 1.24 -1.01 10.75
C ILE A 83 1.99 0.30 10.57
N ILE A 84 1.58 1.10 9.59
CA ILE A 84 2.17 2.41 9.32
C ILE A 84 1.04 3.45 9.36
N TRP A 85 1.29 4.53 10.11
CA TRP A 85 0.46 5.73 10.06
C TRP A 85 0.97 6.61 8.93
N VAL A 86 0.15 6.80 7.91
CA VAL A 86 0.46 7.77 6.85
C VAL A 86 -0.14 9.08 7.29
N VAL A 87 0.69 9.95 7.89
CA VAL A 87 0.33 11.35 8.13
C VAL A 87 0.73 12.12 6.89
N GLY A 88 -0.24 12.51 6.07
CA GLY A 88 0.01 13.30 4.88
C GLY A 88 0.41 14.74 5.25
N HIS A 89 1.64 15.17 4.95
CA HIS A 89 1.97 16.60 4.91
C HIS A 89 1.47 17.17 3.58
N TYR A 90 0.23 17.65 3.57
CA TYR A 90 -0.37 18.35 2.43
C TYR A 90 0.22 19.76 2.32
N TYR A 91 0.94 20.04 1.23
CA TYR A 91 1.25 21.42 0.84
C TYR A 91 0.18 21.89 -0.15
N SER A 92 -0.73 22.75 0.33
CA SER A 92 -1.63 23.52 -0.52
C SER A 92 -0.80 24.38 -1.48
N GLN A 93 -0.75 24.02 -2.76
CA GLN A 93 -0.46 24.99 -3.82
C GLN A 93 -1.79 25.65 -4.23
N HIS A 94 -2.29 26.52 -3.35
CA HIS A 94 -3.17 27.60 -3.74
C HIS A 94 -2.61 28.87 -3.09
N CYS A 95 -1.62 29.47 -3.74
CA CYS A 95 -1.56 30.93 -3.79
C CYS A 95 -2.55 31.34 -4.88
N SER A 96 -3.63 31.99 -4.48
CA SER A 96 -4.36 32.90 -5.35
C SER A 96 -4.15 34.28 -4.75
N ASP A 97 -3.62 35.16 -5.60
CA ASP A 97 -3.25 36.55 -5.32
C ASP A 97 -4.38 37.40 -4.73
#